data_AF-A0A9Q3KJX5-F1
#
_entry.id   AF-A0A9Q3KJX5-F1
#
_cell.length_a   1.000
_cell.length_b   1.000
_cell.length_c   1.000
_cell.angle_alpha   90.00
_cell.angle_beta   90.00
_cell.angle_gamma   90.00
#
_symmetry.space_group_name_H-M   'P 1'
#
loop_
_entity.id
_entity.type
_entity.pdbx_description
1 polymer ?
#
loop_
_entity_poly.entity_id
_entity_poly.type
_entity_poly.pdbx_seq_one_letter_code
_entity_poly.pdbx_strand_id
1 'polypeptide(L)'
;MKEGGHVSIYISDFRSLVSRIGDWGESALIHHFRKRLPSRILDQLASHPSRIDSFQDLMDITLKLDTRYHERQNEKSLNQEKKPEASKSSSSHPQSSSSSIQKKKKNFQKRDKPHSSLLNKDFKLMNSEKERRIKEGLCTYCGGKHSLESCLKRPQNKLTQLSGQFSSQGKA
;
A
#
# COMPACT_ATOMS: atom_id res chain seq x y z
N MET A 1 -13.71 3.49 20.72
CA MET A 1 -12.65 3.24 19.72
C MET A 1 -12.29 4.55 19.03
N LYS A 2 -11.09 4.71 18.46
CA LYS A 2 -10.72 5.90 17.66
C LYS A 2 -11.29 5.79 16.24
N GLU A 3 -11.47 6.90 15.53
CA GLU A 3 -12.06 6.95 14.18
C GLU A 3 -11.33 6.09 13.13
N GLY A 4 -10.01 5.99 13.21
CA GLY A 4 -9.19 5.14 12.31
C GLY A 4 -8.88 3.74 12.86
N GLY A 5 -9.44 3.37 14.01
CA GLY A 5 -9.19 2.07 14.62
C GLY A 5 -10.00 0.95 13.98
N HIS A 6 -9.46 -0.27 14.02
CA HIS A 6 -10.13 -1.48 13.55
C HIS A 6 -11.09 -2.04 14.60
N VAL A 7 -12.31 -2.36 14.16
CA VAL A 7 -13.38 -2.92 15.00
C VAL A 7 -12.99 -4.29 15.55
N SER A 8 -12.21 -5.10 14.81
CA SER A 8 -11.79 -6.43 15.25
C SER A 8 -11.03 -6.40 16.59
N ILE A 9 -10.13 -5.42 16.76
CA ILE A 9 -9.38 -5.23 18.01
C ILE A 9 -10.34 -4.85 19.13
N TYR A 10 -11.22 -3.90 18.86
CA TYR A 10 -12.21 -3.46 19.84
C TYR A 10 -13.19 -4.57 20.26
N ILE A 11 -13.64 -5.43 19.33
CA ILE A 11 -14.50 -6.57 19.65
C ILE A 11 -13.78 -7.55 20.58
N SER A 12 -12.50 -7.85 20.33
CA SER A 12 -11.72 -8.73 21.21
C SER A 12 -11.61 -8.16 22.62
N ASP A 13 -11.28 -6.87 22.74
CA ASP A 13 -11.20 -6.18 24.03
C ASP A 13 -12.55 -6.16 24.74
N PHE A 14 -13.63 -5.85 24.01
CA PHE A 14 -14.98 -5.80 24.55
C PHE A 14 -15.44 -7.17 25.05
N ARG A 15 -15.20 -8.24 24.28
CA ARG A 15 -15.50 -9.62 24.71
C ARG A 15 -14.71 -9.99 25.98
N SER A 16 -13.43 -9.63 26.05
CA SER A 16 -12.63 -9.85 27.26
C SER A 16 -13.20 -9.15 28.50
N LEU A 17 -13.70 -7.92 28.34
CA LEU A 17 -14.36 -7.18 29.41
C LEU A 17 -15.68 -7.82 29.81
N VAL A 18 -16.53 -8.19 28.86
CA VAL A 18 -17.82 -8.85 29.12
C VAL A 18 -17.61 -10.15 29.91
N SER A 19 -16.65 -10.98 29.50
CA SER A 19 -16.32 -12.22 30.22
C SER A 19 -15.83 -11.99 31.66
N ARG A 20 -15.24 -10.83 31.96
CA ARG A 20 -14.76 -10.50 33.31
C ARG A 20 -15.87 -9.95 34.21
N ILE A 21 -16.81 -9.21 33.64
CA ILE A 21 -17.86 -8.50 34.40
C ILE A 21 -19.07 -9.42 34.66
N GLY A 22 -19.33 -10.41 33.80
CA GLY A 22 -20.40 -11.40 33.97
C GLY A 22 -21.69 -11.08 33.19
N ASP A 23 -22.81 -11.59 33.67
CA ASP A 23 -24.09 -11.67 32.94
C ASP A 23 -24.78 -10.30 32.78
N TRP A 24 -24.39 -9.59 31.72
CA TRP A 24 -25.09 -8.39 31.27
C TRP A 24 -26.17 -8.76 30.26
N GLY A 25 -27.34 -8.14 30.39
CA GLY A 25 -28.39 -8.30 29.39
C GLY A 25 -27.94 -7.81 28.02
N GLU A 26 -28.41 -8.47 26.96
CA GLU A 26 -28.02 -8.19 25.58
C GLU A 26 -28.28 -6.73 25.18
N SER A 27 -29.39 -6.14 25.65
CA SER A 27 -29.70 -4.72 25.43
C SER A 27 -28.66 -3.77 26.02
N ALA A 28 -28.13 -4.09 27.21
CA ALA A 28 -27.08 -3.30 27.84
C ALA A 28 -25.77 -3.43 27.05
N LEU A 29 -25.40 -4.64 26.63
CA LEU A 29 -24.23 -4.88 25.78
C LEU A 29 -24.31 -4.11 24.47
N ILE A 30 -25.46 -4.17 23.78
CA ILE A 30 -25.72 -3.43 22.55
C ILE A 30 -25.55 -1.92 22.79
N HIS A 31 -26.15 -1.38 23.85
CA HIS A 31 -26.07 0.05 24.15
C HIS A 31 -24.63 0.50 24.41
N HIS A 32 -23.89 -0.23 25.25
CA HIS A 32 -22.50 0.08 25.55
C HIS A 32 -21.58 -0.09 24.34
N PHE A 33 -21.84 -1.10 23.52
CA PHE A 33 -21.10 -1.33 22.28
C PHE A 33 -21.29 -0.16 21.32
N ARG A 34 -22.54 0.22 21.01
CA ARG A 34 -22.86 1.34 20.10
C ARG A 34 -22.27 2.66 20.59
N LYS A 35 -22.34 2.96 21.88
CA LYS A 35 -21.80 4.21 22.46
C LYS A 35 -20.30 4.40 22.21
N ARG A 36 -19.55 3.31 22.01
CA ARG A 36 -18.10 3.33 21.83
C ARG A 36 -17.65 3.19 20.37
N LEU A 37 -18.59 3.00 19.44
CA LEU A 37 -18.30 2.93 18.01
C LEU A 37 -17.97 4.31 17.43
N PRO A 38 -17.10 4.38 16.42
CA PRO A 38 -16.86 5.60 15.64
C PRO A 38 -18.13 6.11 14.96
N SER A 39 -18.24 7.42 14.78
CA SER A 39 -19.41 8.02 14.12
C SER A 39 -19.61 7.46 12.71
N ARG A 40 -18.52 7.25 11.96
CA ARG A 40 -18.57 6.67 10.61
C ARG A 40 -19.30 5.32 10.54
N ILE A 41 -19.21 4.51 11.59
CA ILE A 41 -19.85 3.19 11.63
C ILE A 41 -21.29 3.34 12.11
N LEU A 42 -21.54 4.23 13.07
CA LEU A 42 -22.89 4.54 13.54
C LEU A 42 -23.78 5.08 12.41
N ASP A 43 -23.24 5.95 11.55
CA ASP A 43 -23.97 6.48 10.39
C ASP A 43 -24.32 5.36 9.38
N GLN A 44 -23.38 4.44 9.13
CA GLN A 44 -23.62 3.30 8.24
C GLN A 44 -24.60 2.28 8.85
N LEU A 45 -24.57 2.09 10.17
CA LEU A 45 -25.56 1.29 10.89
C LEU A 45 -26.95 1.92 10.84
N ALA A 46 -27.05 3.25 10.91
CA ALA A 46 -28.33 3.97 10.79
C ALA A 46 -28.94 3.84 9.39
N SER A 47 -28.10 3.75 8.35
CA SER A 47 -28.52 3.50 6.97
C SER A 47 -28.75 2.01 6.65
N HIS A 48 -28.52 1.09 7.59
CA HIS A 48 -28.64 -0.34 7.34
C HIS A 48 -30.12 -0.74 7.27
N PRO A 49 -30.57 -1.46 6.21
CA PRO A 49 -31.99 -1.74 5.97
C PRO A 49 -32.59 -2.74 6.96
N SER A 50 -31.77 -3.63 7.52
CA SER A 50 -32.24 -4.66 8.47
C SER A 50 -32.18 -4.18 9.90
N ARG A 51 -33.24 -4.48 10.66
CA ARG A 51 -33.26 -4.34 12.12
C ARG A 51 -32.25 -5.30 12.73
N ILE A 52 -31.48 -4.81 13.70
CA ILE A 52 -30.44 -5.56 14.39
C ILE A 52 -30.92 -5.82 15.81
N ASP A 53 -31.44 -7.03 16.05
CA ASP A 53 -32.03 -7.41 17.34
C ASP A 53 -31.08 -8.25 18.21
N SER A 54 -30.07 -8.90 17.61
CA SER A 54 -29.02 -9.61 18.35
C SER A 54 -27.73 -8.80 18.44
N PHE A 55 -27.06 -8.89 19.58
CA PHE A 55 -25.72 -8.38 19.81
C PHE A 55 -24.68 -9.03 18.89
N GLN A 56 -24.85 -10.33 18.57
CA GLN A 56 -23.94 -11.02 17.66
C GLN A 56 -24.09 -10.48 16.24
N ASP A 57 -25.32 -10.29 15.76
CA ASP A 57 -25.59 -9.66 14.47
C ASP A 57 -25.02 -8.24 14.39
N LEU A 58 -25.14 -7.48 15.48
CA LEU A 58 -24.56 -6.14 15.57
C LEU A 58 -23.03 -6.18 15.41
N MET A 59 -22.34 -7.10 16.07
CA MET A 59 -20.89 -7.26 15.92
C MET A 59 -20.51 -7.61 14.49
N ASP A 60 -21.23 -8.55 13.87
CA ASP A 60 -20.92 -9.03 12.52
C ASP A 60 -21.15 -7.95 11.46
N ILE A 61 -22.25 -7.19 11.56
CA ILE A 61 -22.51 -6.06 10.66
C ILE A 61 -21.45 -4.97 10.86
N THR A 62 -21.14 -4.62 12.11
CA THR A 62 -20.12 -3.60 12.44
C THR A 62 -18.76 -4.01 11.87
N LEU A 63 -18.36 -5.27 12.02
CA LEU A 63 -17.11 -5.79 11.48
C LEU A 63 -17.08 -5.74 9.94
N LYS A 64 -18.17 -6.14 9.28
CA LYS A 64 -18.29 -6.06 7.81
C LYS A 64 -18.16 -4.63 7.30
N LEU A 65 -18.83 -3.67 7.96
CA LEU A 65 -18.74 -2.26 7.60
C LEU A 65 -17.32 -1.72 7.77
N ASP A 66 -16.64 -2.12 8.84
CA ASP A 66 -15.27 -1.73 9.10
C ASP A 66 -14.28 -2.25 8.05
N THR A 67 -14.36 -3.55 7.73
CA THR A 67 -13.53 -4.17 6.69
C THR A 67 -13.70 -3.44 5.36
N ARG A 68 -14.94 -3.22 4.92
CA ARG A 68 -15.23 -2.48 3.67
C ARG A 68 -14.72 -1.05 3.70
N TYR A 69 -14.80 -0.38 4.85
CA TYR A 69 -14.25 0.96 5.00
C TYR A 69 -12.74 0.95 4.80
N HIS A 70 -12.01 0.06 5.46
CA HIS A 70 -10.56 -0.04 5.36
C HIS A 70 -10.10 -0.46 3.95
N GLU A 71 -10.80 -1.37 3.30
CA GLU A 71 -10.58 -1.70 1.88
C GLU A 71 -10.71 -0.46 1.00
N ARG A 72 -11.80 0.30 1.15
CA ARG A 72 -12.02 1.54 0.39
C ARG A 72 -10.97 2.60 0.70
N GLN A 73 -10.50 2.74 1.94
CA GLN A 73 -9.43 3.67 2.28
C GLN A 73 -8.11 3.26 1.64
N ASN A 74 -7.80 1.97 1.63
CA ASN A 74 -6.63 1.44 0.94
C ASN A 74 -6.71 1.73 -0.57
N GLU A 75 -7.85 1.45 -1.22
CA GLU A 75 -8.08 1.80 -2.64
C GLU A 75 -7.94 3.29 -2.93
N LYS A 76 -8.49 4.15 -2.06
CA LYS A 76 -8.38 5.61 -2.19
C LYS A 76 -6.93 6.06 -2.08
N SER A 77 -6.16 5.54 -1.13
CA SER A 77 -4.74 5.86 -1.01
C SER A 77 -3.97 5.46 -2.29
N LEU A 78 -4.26 4.28 -2.83
CA LEU A 78 -3.68 3.78 -4.07
C LEU A 78 -4.10 4.57 -5.34
N ASN A 79 -5.28 5.20 -5.33
CA ASN A 79 -5.78 5.99 -6.47
C ASN A 79 -5.48 7.48 -6.34
N GLN A 80 -5.34 8.04 -5.13
CA GLN A 80 -4.88 9.41 -4.93
C GLN A 80 -3.43 9.58 -5.39
N GLU A 81 -2.59 8.55 -5.26
CA GLU A 81 -1.22 8.52 -5.80
C GLU A 81 -1.17 8.48 -7.35
N LYS A 82 -2.30 8.25 -8.03
CA LYS A 82 -2.39 8.17 -9.50
C LYS A 82 -2.93 9.44 -10.17
N LYS A 83 -3.25 10.51 -9.42
CA LYS A 83 -3.76 11.73 -10.06
C LYS A 83 -2.60 12.43 -10.78
N PRO A 84 -2.63 12.55 -12.12
CA PRO A 84 -1.63 13.35 -12.82
C PRO A 84 -1.83 14.79 -12.39
N GLU A 85 -0.78 15.41 -11.87
CA GLU A 85 -0.75 16.84 -11.65
C GLU A 85 -0.98 17.51 -13.01
N ALA A 86 -2.19 18.05 -13.20
CA ALA A 86 -2.51 18.83 -14.38
C ALA A 86 -1.61 20.06 -14.37
N SER A 87 -0.69 20.05 -15.32
CA SER A 87 0.20 21.12 -15.74
C SER A 87 -0.46 22.49 -15.67
N LYS A 88 0.01 23.34 -14.75
CA LYS A 88 -0.06 24.80 -14.94
C LYS A 88 1.07 25.21 -15.87
N SER A 89 0.90 24.99 -17.17
CA SER A 89 1.75 25.62 -18.19
C SER A 89 1.10 26.94 -18.58
N SER A 90 1.65 28.04 -18.07
CA SER A 90 1.36 29.39 -18.55
C SER A 90 1.74 29.50 -20.03
N SER A 91 0.71 29.63 -20.87
CA SER A 91 0.62 30.54 -22.01
C SER A 91 1.93 30.97 -22.69
N SER A 92 2.21 30.37 -23.84
CA SER A 92 2.77 31.08 -25.00
C SER A 92 2.50 30.31 -26.30
N HIS A 93 1.54 30.82 -27.08
CA HIS A 93 1.36 30.54 -28.52
C HIS A 93 2.51 31.21 -29.33
N PRO A 94 2.85 30.81 -30.59
CA PRO A 94 1.89 30.77 -31.71
C PRO A 94 2.01 29.66 -32.79
N GLN A 95 0.89 29.58 -33.52
CA GLN A 95 0.52 29.01 -34.84
C GLN A 95 1.56 28.29 -35.73
N SER A 96 1.14 27.19 -36.39
CA SER A 96 0.82 27.17 -37.84
C SER A 96 0.46 25.78 -38.42
N SER A 97 -0.71 25.72 -39.07
CA SER A 97 -1.10 25.00 -40.32
C SER A 97 -0.83 23.49 -40.59
N SER A 98 -1.97 22.79 -40.76
CA SER A 98 -2.36 21.93 -41.90
C SER A 98 -2.04 20.41 -41.94
N SER A 99 -3.08 19.68 -42.38
CA SER A 99 -3.06 18.46 -43.21
C SER A 99 -3.21 17.07 -42.55
N SER A 100 -4.44 16.57 -42.62
CA SER A 100 -4.88 15.30 -43.24
C SER A 100 -4.22 13.94 -42.89
N ILE A 101 -5.08 13.07 -42.31
CA ILE A 101 -5.39 11.70 -42.76
C ILE A 101 -4.39 10.54 -42.49
N GLN A 102 -4.98 9.45 -41.96
CA GLN A 102 -4.65 8.00 -42.06
C GLN A 102 -3.75 7.29 -41.02
N LYS A 103 -4.43 6.36 -40.30
CA LYS A 103 -4.05 5.00 -39.86
C LYS A 103 -2.58 4.58 -40.05
N LYS A 104 -1.93 4.11 -38.97
CA LYS A 104 -1.36 2.75 -38.87
C LYS A 104 -0.90 2.40 -37.45
N LYS A 105 -1.19 1.15 -37.08
CA LYS A 105 -0.78 0.42 -35.86
C LYS A 105 0.74 0.49 -35.64
N LYS A 106 1.18 0.71 -34.39
CA LYS A 106 2.37 0.05 -33.83
C LYS A 106 2.12 -0.38 -32.39
N ASN A 107 2.28 -1.67 -32.19
CA ASN A 107 2.28 -2.37 -30.91
C ASN A 107 3.55 -1.96 -30.16
N PHE A 108 3.43 -1.33 -28.98
CA PHE A 108 4.55 -1.19 -28.05
C PHE A 108 4.13 -1.69 -26.67
N GLN A 109 4.64 -2.88 -26.36
CA GLN A 109 4.66 -3.41 -25.01
C GLN A 109 5.67 -2.65 -24.15
N LYS A 110 5.30 -2.45 -22.87
CA LYS A 110 6.09 -2.49 -21.62
C LYS A 110 5.68 -1.33 -20.72
N ARG A 111 4.90 -1.63 -19.68
CA ARG A 111 5.36 -2.02 -18.33
C ARG A 111 6.06 -0.86 -17.61
N ASP A 112 5.25 0.01 -17.01
CA ASP A 112 5.65 0.73 -15.81
C ASP A 112 4.84 0.14 -14.65
N LYS A 113 5.34 -0.98 -14.13
CA LYS A 113 4.85 -1.53 -12.87
C LYS A 113 5.34 -0.62 -11.76
N PRO A 114 4.47 -0.18 -10.83
CA PRO A 114 4.89 0.61 -9.69
C PRO A 114 5.92 -0.19 -8.89
N HIS A 115 6.92 0.49 -8.32
CA HIS A 115 8.05 -0.08 -7.59
C HIS A 115 7.63 -1.03 -6.45
N SER A 116 6.37 -0.95 -5.99
CA SER A 116 5.75 -1.87 -5.02
C SER A 116 5.52 -3.29 -5.56
N SER A 117 5.39 -3.48 -6.88
CA SER A 117 5.27 -4.81 -7.52
C SER A 117 6.59 -5.57 -7.62
N LEU A 118 7.68 -4.94 -7.18
CA LEU A 118 9.04 -5.47 -7.27
C LEU A 118 9.53 -6.04 -5.93
N LEU A 119 8.74 -5.90 -4.88
CA LEU A 119 9.06 -6.35 -3.53
C LEU A 119 8.15 -7.52 -3.14
N ASN A 120 8.74 -8.54 -2.52
CA ASN A 120 8.02 -9.64 -1.89
C ASN A 120 7.29 -9.17 -0.63
N LYS A 121 6.42 -10.03 -0.08
CA LYS A 121 5.75 -9.83 1.21
C LYS A 121 6.73 -9.50 2.36
N ASP A 122 7.98 -9.94 2.22
CA ASP A 122 9.09 -9.65 3.16
C ASP A 122 9.81 -8.31 2.89
N PHE A 123 9.25 -7.45 2.03
CA PHE A 123 9.85 -6.18 1.58
C PHE A 123 11.22 -6.31 0.88
N LYS A 124 11.60 -7.53 0.48
CA LYS A 124 12.83 -7.83 -0.28
C LYS A 124 12.58 -7.79 -1.78
N LEU A 125 13.58 -7.38 -2.56
CA LEU A 125 13.49 -7.35 -4.02
C LEU A 125 13.22 -8.76 -4.59
N MET A 126 12.19 -8.87 -5.42
CA MET A 126 11.86 -10.07 -6.18
C MET A 126 13.03 -10.46 -7.09
N ASN A 127 13.30 -11.77 -7.19
CA ASN A 127 14.41 -12.30 -8.01
C ASN A 127 14.32 -11.82 -9.47
N SER A 128 13.11 -11.75 -10.04
CA SER A 128 12.89 -11.26 -11.40
C SER A 128 13.24 -9.78 -11.59
N GLU A 129 13.09 -8.94 -10.56
CA GLU A 129 13.53 -7.55 -10.61
C GLU A 129 15.05 -7.45 -10.44
N LYS A 130 15.64 -8.28 -9.58
CA LYS A 130 17.09 -8.34 -9.42
C LYS A 130 17.79 -8.67 -10.74
N GLU A 131 17.31 -9.68 -11.47
CA GLU A 131 17.83 -10.06 -12.78
C GLU A 131 17.65 -8.95 -13.82
N ARG A 132 16.51 -8.28 -13.83
CA ARG A 132 16.29 -7.13 -14.73
C ARG A 132 17.30 -6.03 -14.46
N ARG A 133 17.53 -5.68 -13.20
CA ARG A 133 18.52 -4.66 -12.82
C ARG A 133 19.92 -5.05 -13.25
N ILE A 134 20.32 -6.32 -13.08
CA ILE A 134 21.62 -6.81 -13.57
C ILE A 134 21.73 -6.68 -15.09
N LYS A 135 20.69 -7.12 -15.83
CA LYS A 135 20.66 -7.05 -17.29
C LYS A 135 20.69 -5.62 -17.83
N GLU A 136 20.06 -4.69 -17.12
CA GLU A 136 19.99 -3.27 -17.49
C GLU A 136 21.15 -2.45 -16.89
N GLY A 137 22.10 -3.08 -16.18
CA GLY A 137 23.26 -2.40 -15.59
C GLY A 137 22.89 -1.43 -14.45
N LEU A 138 21.80 -1.71 -13.74
CA LEU A 138 21.29 -0.91 -12.62
C LEU A 138 21.70 -1.52 -11.27
N CYS A 139 21.95 -0.65 -10.30
CA CYS A 139 22.27 -1.02 -8.94
C CYS A 139 21.13 -1.87 -8.33
N THR A 140 21.43 -3.09 -7.88
CA THR A 140 20.39 -3.95 -7.31
C THR A 140 19.84 -3.42 -5.98
N TYR A 141 20.58 -2.54 -5.28
CA TYR A 141 20.15 -1.95 -4.02
C TYR A 141 19.21 -0.76 -4.22
N CYS A 142 19.65 0.28 -4.94
CA CYS A 142 18.86 1.51 -5.08
C CYS A 142 18.26 1.77 -6.47
N GLY A 143 18.55 0.91 -7.46
CA GLY A 143 18.05 1.04 -8.83
C GLY A 143 18.72 2.14 -9.67
N GLY A 144 19.75 2.81 -9.16
CA GLY A 144 20.50 3.83 -9.90
C GLY A 144 21.46 3.27 -10.94
N LYS A 145 21.90 4.10 -11.89
CA LYS A 145 22.91 3.75 -12.91
C LYS A 145 24.32 3.74 -12.32
N HIS A 146 24.63 2.73 -11.51
CA HIS A 146 25.94 2.49 -10.93
C HIS A 146 26.06 1.03 -10.45
N SER A 147 27.28 0.56 -10.22
CA SER A 147 27.52 -0.75 -9.62
C SER A 147 27.08 -0.78 -8.16
N LEU A 148 26.81 -1.97 -7.62
CA LEU A 148 26.51 -2.14 -6.19
C LEU A 148 27.58 -1.59 -5.25
N GLU A 149 28.84 -1.61 -5.70
CA GLU A 149 30.02 -1.18 -4.91
C GLU A 149 30.13 0.34 -4.82
N SER A 150 29.69 1.07 -5.86
CA SER A 150 29.68 2.54 -5.89
C SER A 150 28.35 3.14 -5.41
N CYS A 151 27.52 2.35 -4.72
CA CYS A 151 26.22 2.78 -4.23
C CYS A 151 26.33 3.55 -2.91
N LEU A 152 26.23 4.87 -2.96
CA LEU A 152 26.23 5.74 -1.77
C LEU A 152 25.03 5.53 -0.84
N LYS A 153 23.92 4.99 -1.37
CA LYS A 153 22.71 4.70 -0.58
C LYS A 153 22.84 3.40 0.21
N ARG A 154 23.81 2.54 -0.13
CA ARG A 154 24.05 1.30 0.58
C ARG A 154 24.66 1.65 1.94
N PRO A 155 24.07 1.21 3.07
CA PRO A 155 24.70 1.39 4.35
C PRO A 155 26.06 0.67 4.29
N GLN A 156 27.13 1.43 4.53
CA GLN A 156 28.47 0.90 4.72
C GLN A 156 28.41 0.04 5.98
N ASN A 157 28.16 -1.26 5.83
CA ASN A 157 28.30 -2.18 6.94
C ASN A 157 29.79 -2.15 7.30
N LYS A 158 30.08 -1.74 8.53
CA LYS A 158 31.43 -1.69 9.10
C LYS A 158 31.90 -3.13 9.33
N LEU A 159 32.17 -3.85 8.24
CA LEU A 159 33.03 -5.03 8.23
C LEU A 159 34.08 -4.77 7.16
N THR A 160 35.03 -3.94 7.55
CA THR A 160 36.27 -3.67 6.86
C THR A 160 37.03 -4.96 6.54
N GLN A 161 37.59 -4.96 5.33
CA GLN A 161 38.89 -5.53 4.96
C GLN A 161 39.02 -7.05 4.96
N LEU A 162 38.88 -7.62 3.76
CA LEU A 162 39.98 -8.33 3.09
C LEU A 162 39.86 -8.10 1.56
N SER A 163 40.19 -6.90 1.09
CA SER A 163 40.88 -6.76 -0.18
C SER A 163 42.32 -7.21 0.10
N GLY A 164 42.81 -8.30 -0.45
CA GLY A 164 42.93 -8.51 -1.89
C GLY A 164 44.34 -8.08 -2.28
N GLN A 165 45.13 -9.01 -2.81
CA GLN A 165 46.18 -8.77 -3.80
C GLN A 165 46.96 -10.07 -4.00
N PHE A 166 46.85 -10.64 -5.21
CA PHE A 166 48.00 -10.93 -6.05
C PHE A 166 47.45 -11.18 -7.47
N SER A 167 47.53 -10.14 -8.30
CA SER A 167 47.48 -10.25 -9.75
C SER A 167 48.92 -10.26 -10.28
N SER A 168 49.21 -11.21 -11.18
CA SER A 168 50.08 -11.13 -12.38
C SER A 168 51.52 -10.63 -12.23
N GLN A 169 52.57 -11.12 -12.91
CA GLN A 169 52.79 -11.95 -14.10
C GLN A 169 54.32 -12.16 -14.22
N GLY A 170 54.79 -13.13 -15.01
CA GLY A 170 56.20 -13.18 -15.40
C GLY A 170 56.51 -14.33 -16.36
N LYS A 171 56.33 -14.09 -17.66
CA LYS A 171 56.94 -14.87 -18.74
C LYS A 171 58.43 -14.47 -18.89
N ALA A 172 59.29 -15.46 -19.04
CA ALA A 172 60.41 -15.48 -19.98
C ALA A 172 60.58 -16.94 -20.43
#